data_AF-A0A2V2ZSM8-F1
#
_entry.id   AF-A0A2V2ZSM8-F1
#
_cell.length_a   1.000
_cell.length_b   1.000
_cell.length_c   1.000
_cell.angle_alpha   90.00
_cell.angle_beta   90.00
_cell.angle_gamma   90.00
#
_symmetry.space_group_name_H-M   'P 1'
#
loop_
_entity.id
_entity.type
_entity.pdbx_description
1 polymer ?
#
loop_
_entity_poly.entity_id
_entity_poly.type
_entity_poly.pdbx_seq_one_letter_code
_entity_poly.pdbx_strand_id
1 'polypeptide(L)'
;MNKVTFMPVHSLKPAEKAKTHTHTSYEAQQSFSSVLKQSIEKINEAQIQSDVMTEKLARGENIDLHQVMITSQKASITMQAALEVRNKVIEAYQEAMRMQV
;
A
#
# COMPACT_ATOMS: atom_id res chain seq x y z
N MET A 1 30.28 -67.24 2.11
CA MET A 1 30.80 -65.92 1.69
C MET A 1 29.68 -65.17 0.98
N ASN A 2 29.11 -64.17 1.66
CA ASN A 2 27.94 -63.43 1.20
C ASN A 2 28.37 -62.35 0.20
N LYS A 3 27.88 -62.40 -1.05
CA LYS A 3 28.17 -61.36 -2.04
C LYS A 3 27.20 -60.20 -1.82
N VAL A 4 27.70 -59.11 -1.26
CA VAL A 4 26.97 -57.85 -1.14
C VAL A 4 26.78 -57.23 -2.53
N THR A 5 25.56 -57.29 -3.03
CA THR A 5 25.12 -56.60 -4.25
C THR A 5 24.82 -55.15 -3.89
N PHE A 6 25.61 -54.22 -4.43
CA PHE A 6 25.35 -52.78 -4.31
C PHE A 6 24.36 -52.36 -5.39
N MET A 7 23.19 -51.83 -4.99
CA MET A 7 22.29 -51.13 -5.90
C MET A 7 22.79 -49.69 -6.11
N PRO A 8 22.66 -49.10 -7.30
CA PRO A 8 23.03 -47.70 -7.53
C PRO A 8 22.09 -46.78 -6.74
N VAL A 9 22.69 -45.82 -6.05
CA VAL A 9 22.01 -44.76 -5.30
C VAL A 9 21.12 -43.99 -6.27
N HIS A 10 19.83 -43.89 -5.94
CA HIS A 10 18.89 -43.09 -6.73
C HIS A 10 19.38 -41.64 -6.76
N SER A 11 19.59 -41.10 -7.97
CA SER A 11 19.86 -39.69 -8.19
C SER A 11 18.72 -38.86 -7.63
N LEU A 12 18.97 -38.16 -6.52
CA LEU A 12 18.10 -37.08 -6.08
C LEU A 12 18.08 -36.04 -7.19
N LYS A 13 16.96 -35.99 -7.92
CA LYS A 13 16.64 -34.88 -8.84
C LYS A 13 16.83 -33.57 -8.06
N PRO A 14 17.52 -32.57 -8.61
CA PRO A 14 17.61 -31.27 -7.96
C PRO A 14 16.19 -30.75 -7.74
N ALA A 15 15.88 -30.38 -6.50
CA ALA A 15 14.63 -29.75 -6.14
C ALA A 15 14.35 -28.62 -7.14
N GLU A 16 13.26 -28.80 -7.89
CA GLU A 16 12.69 -27.79 -8.76
C GLU A 16 12.49 -26.54 -7.91
N LYS A 17 13.20 -25.47 -8.27
CA LYS A 17 13.27 -24.22 -7.52
C LYS A 17 11.85 -23.74 -7.22
N ALA A 18 11.45 -23.84 -5.95
CA ALA A 18 10.33 -23.08 -5.43
C ALA A 18 10.62 -21.62 -5.76
N LYS A 19 9.79 -21.02 -6.62
CA LYS A 19 9.88 -19.62 -7.02
C LYS A 19 9.56 -18.75 -5.80
N THR A 20 10.50 -18.59 -4.88
CA THR A 20 10.47 -17.47 -3.95
C THR A 20 10.49 -16.21 -4.80
N HIS A 21 9.37 -15.50 -4.87
CA HIS A 21 9.33 -14.14 -5.40
C HIS A 21 10.15 -13.28 -4.45
N THR A 22 11.46 -13.21 -4.69
CA THR A 22 12.35 -12.26 -4.06
C THR A 22 12.01 -10.91 -4.65
N HIS A 23 10.99 -10.24 -4.11
CA HIS A 23 10.74 -8.84 -4.42
C HIS A 23 12.02 -8.08 -4.10
N THR A 24 12.68 -7.58 -5.12
CA THR A 24 13.89 -6.78 -4.92
C THR A 24 13.48 -5.48 -4.22
N SER A 25 14.38 -4.88 -3.43
CA SER A 25 14.10 -3.59 -2.77
C SER A 25 13.61 -2.52 -3.75
N TYR A 26 14.07 -2.58 -5.01
CA TYR A 26 13.61 -1.71 -6.09
C TYR A 26 12.15 -1.94 -6.49
N GLU A 27 11.71 -3.19 -6.62
CA GLU A 27 10.31 -3.51 -6.91
C GLU A 27 9.36 -3.12 -5.75
N ALA A 28 9.82 -3.29 -4.51
CA ALA A 28 9.08 -2.85 -3.33
C ALA A 28 8.97 -1.31 -3.26
N GLN A 29 10.03 -0.58 -3.63
CA GLN A 29 10.02 0.88 -3.75
C GLN A 29 9.01 1.35 -4.80
N GLN A 30 8.99 0.68 -5.96
CA GLN A 30 8.08 1.02 -7.05
C GLN A 30 6.61 0.76 -6.68
N SER A 31 6.32 -0.37 -6.04
CA SER A 31 4.96 -0.70 -5.60
C SER A 31 4.48 0.25 -4.50
N PHE A 32 5.34 0.58 -3.52
CA PHE A 32 5.04 1.57 -2.50
C PHE A 32 4.75 2.94 -3.11
N SER A 33 5.59 3.40 -4.05
CA SER A 33 5.40 4.70 -4.72
C SER A 33 4.08 4.74 -5.49
N SER A 34 3.71 3.65 -6.15
CA SER A 34 2.40 3.53 -6.83
C SER A 34 1.24 3.60 -5.85
N VAL A 35 1.30 2.87 -4.74
CA VAL A 35 0.24 2.88 -3.71
C VAL A 35 0.13 4.25 -3.06
N LEU A 36 1.25 4.91 -2.77
CA LEU A 36 1.28 6.25 -2.20
C LEU A 36 0.64 7.26 -3.15
N LYS A 37 0.99 7.22 -4.44
CA LYS A 37 0.39 8.08 -5.47
C LYS A 37 -1.13 7.88 -5.53
N GLN A 38 -1.58 6.63 -5.62
CA GLN A 38 -3.02 6.31 -5.64
C GLN A 38 -3.73 6.77 -4.36
N SER A 39 -3.05 6.69 -3.21
CA SER A 39 -3.62 7.15 -1.94
C SER A 39 -3.80 8.67 -1.92
N ILE A 40 -2.82 9.42 -2.42
CA ILE A 40 -2.91 10.88 -2.58
C ILE A 40 -4.05 11.26 -3.53
N GLU A 41 -4.18 10.56 -4.65
CA GLU A 41 -5.30 10.75 -5.59
C GLU A 41 -6.66 10.52 -4.90
N LYS A 42 -6.79 9.44 -4.12
CA LYS A 42 -8.01 9.15 -3.34
C LYS A 42 -8.34 10.21 -2.28
N ILE A 43 -7.33 10.75 -1.61
CA ILE A 43 -7.51 11.84 -0.64
C ILE A 43 -8.07 13.08 -1.36
N ASN A 44 -7.50 13.43 -2.52
CA ASN A 44 -7.98 14.54 -3.34
C ASN A 44 -9.41 14.31 -3.85
N GLU A 45 -9.73 13.10 -4.32
CA GLU A 45 -11.08 12.74 -4.72
C GLU A 45 -12.08 12.87 -3.56
N ALA A 46 -11.73 12.42 -2.36
CA ALA A 46 -12.58 12.56 -1.18
C ALA A 46 -12.85 14.03 -0.82
N GLN A 47 -11.83 14.88 -0.93
CA GLN A 47 -11.94 16.33 -0.73
C GLN A 47 -12.91 16.95 -1.75
N ILE A 48 -12.68 16.71 -3.05
CA ILE A 48 -13.52 17.23 -4.13
C ILE A 48 -14.97 16.75 -3.97
N GLN A 49 -15.18 15.48 -3.62
CA GLN A 49 -16.53 14.95 -3.37
C GLN A 49 -17.23 15.67 -2.21
N SER A 50 -16.51 15.96 -1.12
CA SER A 50 -17.06 16.75 0.00
C SER A 50 -17.48 18.15 -0.45
N ASP A 51 -16.63 18.82 -1.25
CA ASP A 51 -16.89 20.17 -1.73
C ASP A 51 -18.09 20.21 -2.66
N VAL A 52 -18.16 19.28 -3.63
CA VAL A 52 -19.30 19.15 -4.55
C VAL A 52 -20.59 18.89 -3.80
N MET A 53 -20.59 17.99 -2.82
CA MET A 53 -21.79 17.69 -2.03
C MET A 53 -22.23 18.91 -1.20
N THR A 54 -21.28 19.64 -0.63
CA THR A 54 -21.57 20.88 0.12
C THR A 54 -22.15 21.96 -0.79
N GLU A 55 -21.61 22.11 -2.00
CA GLU A 55 -22.08 23.08 -2.98
C GLU A 55 -23.49 22.74 -3.48
N LYS A 56 -23.76 21.47 -3.77
CA LYS A 56 -25.09 20.98 -4.15
C LYS A 56 -26.13 21.24 -3.06
N LEU A 57 -25.76 21.01 -1.80
CA LEU A 57 -26.62 21.33 -0.65
C LEU A 57 -26.92 22.83 -0.59
N ALA A 58 -25.88 23.67 -0.72
CA ALA A 58 -26.02 25.13 -0.67
C ALA A 58 -26.88 25.68 -1.82
N ARG A 59 -26.88 25.00 -2.98
CA ARG A 59 -27.76 25.28 -4.12
C ARG A 59 -29.21 24.81 -3.92
N GLY A 60 -29.51 24.08 -2.86
CA GLY A 60 -30.84 23.51 -2.61
C GLY A 60 -31.19 22.34 -3.54
N GLU A 61 -30.18 21.66 -4.10
CA GLU A 61 -30.41 20.42 -4.84
C GLU A 61 -30.96 19.33 -3.91
N ASN A 62 -31.72 18.37 -4.45
CA ASN A 62 -32.31 17.27 -3.67
C ASN A 62 -31.24 16.26 -3.25
N ILE A 63 -30.45 16.62 -2.23
CA ILE A 63 -29.42 15.78 -1.64
C ILE A 63 -29.66 15.68 -0.13
N ASP A 64 -29.30 14.53 0.44
CA ASP A 64 -29.44 14.30 1.86
C ASP A 64 -28.33 15.03 2.65
N LEU A 65 -28.74 15.87 3.60
CA LEU A 65 -27.84 16.57 4.52
C LEU A 65 -26.90 15.60 5.27
N HIS A 66 -27.40 14.43 5.70
CA HIS A 66 -26.60 13.40 6.34
C HIS A 66 -25.49 12.91 5.44
N GLN A 67 -25.77 12.75 4.14
CA GLN A 67 -24.76 12.31 3.18
C GLN A 67 -23.66 13.36 3.02
N VAL A 68 -24.00 14.65 3.00
CA VAL A 68 -23.01 15.74 2.95
C VAL A 68 -22.13 15.72 4.20
N MET A 69 -22.74 15.61 5.38
CA MET A 69 -22.01 15.55 6.65
C MET A 69 -21.08 14.34 6.72
N ILE A 70 -21.53 13.16 6.27
CA ILE A 70 -20.72 11.95 6.24
C ILE A 70 -19.55 12.12 5.27
N THR A 71 -19.81 12.61 4.05
CA THR A 71 -18.75 12.82 3.05
C THR A 71 -17.71 13.83 3.55
N SER A 72 -18.15 14.91 4.20
CA SER A 72 -17.25 15.91 4.78
C SER A 72 -16.40 15.37 5.93
N GLN A 73 -17.00 14.62 6.85
CA GLN A 73 -16.26 13.95 7.93
C GLN A 73 -15.27 12.93 7.40
N LYS A 74 -15.67 12.16 6.39
CA LYS A 74 -14.79 11.20 5.71
C LYS A 74 -13.57 11.90 5.10
N ALA A 75 -13.78 13.01 4.39
CA ALA A 75 -12.69 13.79 3.80
C ALA A 75 -11.73 14.33 4.88
N SER A 76 -12.28 14.88 5.98
CA SER A 76 -11.50 15.41 7.10
C SER A 76 -10.64 14.34 7.78
N ILE A 77 -11.23 13.20 8.15
CA ILE A 77 -10.51 12.08 8.79
C ILE A 77 -9.45 11.52 7.84
N THR A 78 -9.79 11.40 6.55
CA THR A 78 -8.86 10.90 5.52
C THR A 78 -7.66 11.82 5.37
N MET A 79 -7.86 13.14 5.38
CA MET A 79 -6.77 14.13 5.35
C MET A 79 -5.91 14.06 6.62
N GLN A 80 -6.52 13.93 7.79
CA GLN A 80 -5.77 13.77 9.05
C GLN A 80 -4.88 12.53 9.01
N ALA A 81 -5.43 11.39 8.57
CA ALA A 81 -4.65 10.17 8.39
C ALA A 81 -3.51 10.35 7.37
N ALA A 82 -3.74 11.09 6.29
CA ALA A 82 -2.71 11.40 5.30
C ALA A 82 -1.55 12.21 5.88
N LEU A 83 -1.83 13.17 6.76
CA LEU A 83 -0.81 13.97 7.44
C LEU A 83 0.06 13.10 8.36
N GLU A 84 -0.56 12.18 9.10
CA GLU A 84 0.19 11.23 9.94
C GLU A 84 1.09 10.33 9.11
N VAL A 85 0.59 9.78 8.01
CA VAL A 85 1.39 8.96 7.09
C VAL A 85 2.54 9.77 6.49
N ARG A 86 2.28 11.01 6.05
CA ARG A 86 3.33 11.91 5.52
C ARG A 86 4.46 12.10 6.54
N ASN A 87 4.11 12.36 7.80
CA ASN A 87 5.09 12.55 8.87
C ASN A 87 5.93 11.28 9.07
N LYS A 88 5.27 10.11 9.14
CA LYS A 88 5.96 8.81 9.30
C LYS A 88 6.88 8.46 8.13
N VAL A 89 6.49 8.79 6.89
CA VAL A 89 7.34 8.57 5.71
C VAL A 89 8.59 9.46 5.75
N ILE A 90 8.45 10.72 6.16
CA ILE A 90 9.59 11.63 6.33
C ILE A 90 10.53 11.12 7.43
N GLU A 91 9.99 10.70 8.57
CA GLU A 91 10.76 10.08 9.67
C GLU A 91 11.53 8.84 9.20
N ALA A 92 10.86 7.93 8.49
CA ALA A 92 11.48 6.70 7.98
C ALA A 92 12.63 6.99 7.00
N TYR A 93 12.48 8.01 6.15
CA TYR A 93 13.56 8.46 5.26
C TYR A 93 14.75 9.03 6.04
N GLN A 94 14.49 9.87 7.04
CA GLN A 94 15.55 10.43 7.90
C GLN A 94 16.30 9.34 8.68
N GLU A 95 15.60 8.34 9.19
CA GLU A 95 16.19 7.22 9.93
C GLU A 95 17.08 6.36 9.02
N ALA A 96 16.62 6.05 7.81
CA ALA A 96 17.43 5.32 6.84
C ALA A 96 18.76 6.03 6.50
N MET A 97 18.76 7.37 6.44
CA MET A 97 19.99 8.15 6.25
C MET A 97 20.92 8.11 7.46
N ARG A 98 20.38 8.07 8.68
CA ARG A 98 21.16 7.97 9.92
C ARG A 98 21.82 6.61 10.11
N MET A 99 21.23 5.54 9.57
CA MET A 99 21.81 4.19 9.63
C MET A 99 22.97 3.96 8.64
N GLN A 100 23.08 4.78 7.59
CA GLN A 100 24.05 4.60 6.51
C GLN A 100 25.37 5.37 6.69
N VAL A 101 25.46 6.24 7.72
CA VAL A 101 26.70 6.97 8.05
C VAL A 101 27.56 6.23 9.06
#